data_AF-A0A0A8L983-F1
#
_entry.id   AF-A0A0A8L983-F1
#
_cell.length_a   1.000
_cell.length_b   1.000
_cell.length_c   1.000
_cell.angle_alpha   90.00
_cell.angle_beta   90.00
_cell.angle_gamma   90.00
#
_symmetry.space_group_name_H-M   'P 1'
#
loop_
_entity.id
_entity.type
_entity.pdbx_description
1 polymer ?
#
loop_
_entity_poly.entity_id
_entity_poly.type
_entity_poly.pdbx_seq_one_letter_code
_entity_poly.pdbx_strand_id
1 'polypeptide(L)'
;MSSASPISDRAASVDAAESVVSDVEESRPKSKLTEGEADLYLDQYNFTTTAAIVGSVDRKIFVLLRDGRMFFGVLRTFDQYANLILQHTVERIYIERENKYGECDRGVFMVRGENVVMLGEVDIDKEDAPLRSMERVPFEEAESYKQNADELKFKENTAKGKRLAQLGLSTDFNKGDLY
;
A
#
# COMPACT_ATOMS: atom_id res chain seq x y z
N MET A 1 3.76 -49.54 72.73
CA MET A 1 4.00 -50.59 71.70
C MET A 1 4.59 -49.86 70.51
N SER A 2 5.93 -49.81 70.37
CA SER A 2 6.76 -50.80 69.62
C SER A 2 6.27 -50.89 68.17
N SER A 3 6.99 -50.56 67.10
CA SER A 3 8.42 -50.75 66.80
C SER A 3 8.77 -49.98 65.50
N ALA A 4 9.87 -49.21 65.48
CA ALA A 4 11.12 -49.51 64.74
C ALA A 4 11.19 -49.04 63.26
N SER A 5 12.09 -48.07 63.02
CA SER A 5 12.82 -47.72 61.78
C SER A 5 13.72 -48.91 61.30
N PRO A 6 14.59 -48.87 60.23
CA PRO A 6 15.12 -47.72 59.47
C PRO A 6 15.51 -47.94 57.95
N ILE A 7 15.87 -46.82 57.29
CA ILE A 7 17.07 -46.53 56.44
C ILE A 7 17.66 -47.62 55.49
N SER A 8 17.72 -47.30 54.19
CA SER A 8 18.95 -47.19 53.37
C SER A 8 18.64 -46.24 52.19
N ASP A 9 19.29 -45.11 51.91
CA ASP A 9 20.68 -44.65 51.90
C ASP A 9 21.53 -45.22 50.73
N ARG A 10 21.54 -44.46 49.62
CA ARG A 10 22.68 -44.16 48.72
C ARG A 10 22.18 -43.28 47.58
N ALA A 11 22.38 -41.96 47.62
CA ALA A 11 23.61 -41.24 47.33
C ALA A 11 24.10 -41.41 45.88
N ALA A 12 23.91 -40.32 45.13
CA ALA A 12 24.80 -39.74 44.12
C ALA A 12 25.19 -40.56 42.87
N SER A 13 24.72 -40.09 41.72
CA SER A 13 25.61 -39.65 40.63
C SER A 13 24.84 -38.74 39.67
N VAL A 14 25.01 -37.44 39.86
CA VAL A 14 24.86 -36.43 38.80
C VAL A 14 26.07 -36.63 37.88
N ASP A 15 25.86 -37.03 36.64
CA ASP A 15 26.67 -36.56 35.52
C ASP A 15 26.10 -36.96 34.15
N ALA A 16 26.14 -35.97 33.26
CA ALA A 16 26.30 -36.03 31.81
C ALA A 16 25.33 -36.90 30.96
N ALA A 17 24.38 -36.23 30.32
CA ALA A 17 24.04 -36.49 28.92
C ALA A 17 23.39 -35.26 28.29
N GLU A 18 24.23 -34.38 27.74
CA GLU A 18 23.87 -33.42 26.69
C GLU A 18 23.02 -34.11 25.62
N SER A 19 21.77 -33.67 25.43
CA SER A 19 20.99 -34.02 24.24
C SER A 19 21.06 -32.85 23.27
N VAL A 20 22.02 -33.03 22.36
CA VAL A 20 22.28 -32.33 21.11
C VAL A 20 20.99 -31.78 20.48
N VAL A 21 20.84 -30.45 20.54
CA VAL A 21 20.00 -29.72 19.60
C VAL A 21 20.70 -29.84 18.26
N SER A 22 20.15 -30.64 17.35
CA SER A 22 20.69 -30.74 15.99
C SER A 22 20.27 -29.48 15.25
N ASP A 23 21.23 -28.55 15.13
CA ASP A 23 21.20 -27.50 14.12
C ASP A 23 21.16 -28.16 12.74
N VAL A 24 19.95 -28.37 12.21
CA VAL A 24 19.78 -28.59 10.78
C VAL A 24 19.87 -27.21 10.13
N GLU A 25 21.09 -26.69 10.02
CA GLU A 25 21.42 -25.74 8.97
C GLU A 25 21.23 -26.49 7.64
N GLU A 26 20.03 -26.34 7.06
CA GLU A 26 19.77 -26.71 5.68
C GLU A 26 20.66 -25.83 4.81
N SER A 27 21.88 -26.32 4.55
CA SER A 27 22.85 -25.75 3.62
C SER A 27 22.29 -25.83 2.20
N ARG A 28 21.34 -24.95 1.87
CA ARG A 28 21.01 -24.65 0.49
C ARG A 28 22.30 -24.22 -0.19
N PRO A 29 22.75 -24.87 -1.27
CA PRO A 29 23.86 -24.34 -2.03
C PRO A 29 23.41 -22.96 -2.51
N LYS A 30 24.01 -21.89 -1.96
CA LYS A 30 23.94 -20.56 -2.56
C LYS A 30 24.79 -20.63 -3.83
N SER A 31 24.27 -21.28 -4.87
CA SER A 31 24.83 -21.13 -6.20
C SER A 31 24.74 -19.63 -6.50
N LYS A 32 25.89 -18.99 -6.65
CA LYS A 32 25.95 -17.68 -7.28
C LYS A 32 25.35 -17.88 -8.66
N LEU A 33 24.17 -17.32 -8.89
CA LEU A 33 23.56 -17.29 -10.22
C LEU A 33 24.62 -16.79 -11.19
N THR A 34 24.90 -17.58 -12.21
CA THR A 34 25.80 -17.14 -13.27
C THR A 34 25.13 -15.97 -13.99
N GLU A 35 25.91 -15.02 -14.54
CA GLU A 35 25.34 -13.85 -15.23
C GLU A 35 24.34 -14.28 -16.34
N GLY A 36 24.62 -15.39 -17.04
CA GLY A 36 23.71 -15.95 -18.03
C GLY A 36 22.41 -16.54 -17.45
N GLU A 37 22.41 -17.08 -16.23
CA GLU A 37 21.17 -17.50 -15.55
C GLU A 37 20.37 -16.29 -15.09
N ALA A 38 21.04 -15.26 -14.55
CA ALA A 38 20.39 -14.00 -14.16
C ALA A 38 19.75 -13.29 -15.37
N ASP A 39 20.43 -13.27 -16.52
CA ASP A 39 19.90 -12.73 -17.79
C ASP A 39 18.67 -13.50 -18.26
N LEU A 40 18.67 -14.84 -18.15
CA LEU A 40 17.50 -15.69 -18.45
C LEU A 40 16.32 -15.46 -17.48
N TYR A 41 16.58 -15.14 -16.21
CA TYR A 41 15.53 -14.78 -15.24
C TYR A 41 14.97 -13.36 -15.48
N LEU A 42 15.79 -12.43 -15.98
CA LEU A 42 15.35 -11.08 -16.34
C LEU A 42 14.50 -11.08 -17.62
N ASP A 43 14.84 -11.91 -18.61
CA ASP A 43 14.05 -12.08 -19.84
C ASP A 43 12.65 -12.68 -19.58
N GLN A 44 12.43 -13.30 -18.43
CA GLN A 44 11.12 -13.84 -18.05
C GLN A 44 10.09 -12.74 -17.72
N TYR A 45 10.55 -11.55 -17.33
CA TYR A 45 9.68 -10.45 -16.92
C TYR A 45 9.97 -9.17 -17.69
N ASN A 46 8.95 -8.64 -18.34
CA ASN A 46 9.06 -7.35 -18.99
C ASN A 46 9.03 -6.23 -17.94
N PHE A 47 10.18 -5.65 -17.61
CA PHE A 47 10.29 -4.49 -16.70
C PHE A 47 10.05 -3.16 -17.43
N THR A 48 8.84 -3.01 -18.00
CA THR A 48 8.43 -1.76 -18.66
C THR A 48 7.13 -1.24 -18.08
N THR A 49 6.91 0.07 -18.12
CA THR A 49 5.62 0.68 -17.74
C THR A 49 4.46 0.02 -18.47
N THR A 50 4.65 -0.27 -19.77
CA THR A 50 3.64 -0.95 -20.58
C THR A 50 3.31 -2.32 -20.03
N ALA A 51 4.31 -3.11 -19.67
CA ALA A 51 4.10 -4.43 -19.09
C ALA A 51 3.43 -4.38 -17.71
N ALA A 52 3.69 -3.34 -16.91
CA ALA A 52 3.04 -3.16 -15.62
C ALA A 52 1.54 -2.83 -15.74
N ILE A 53 1.15 -2.03 -16.76
CA ILE A 53 -0.23 -1.55 -16.91
C ILE A 53 -1.08 -2.45 -17.83
N VAL A 54 -0.47 -3.14 -18.80
CA VAL A 54 -1.21 -3.94 -19.80
C VAL A 54 -2.11 -5.00 -19.18
N GLY A 55 -1.70 -5.58 -18.04
CA GLY A 55 -2.50 -6.57 -17.32
C GLY A 55 -3.80 -6.01 -16.75
N SER A 56 -3.90 -4.69 -16.57
CA SER A 56 -5.07 -4.00 -16.03
C SER A 56 -6.03 -3.48 -17.09
N VAL A 57 -5.75 -3.69 -18.39
CA VAL A 57 -6.67 -3.32 -19.48
C VAL A 57 -7.98 -4.11 -19.36
N ASP A 58 -9.09 -3.42 -19.59
CA ASP A 58 -10.46 -3.91 -19.43
C ASP A 58 -10.80 -4.39 -18.01
N ARG A 59 -9.97 -4.03 -17.02
CA ARG A 59 -10.25 -4.28 -15.60
C ARG A 59 -10.65 -3.00 -14.89
N LYS A 60 -11.36 -3.16 -13.76
CA LYS A 60 -11.64 -2.05 -12.86
C LYS A 60 -10.35 -1.70 -12.12
N ILE A 61 -9.96 -0.43 -12.20
CA ILE A 61 -8.80 0.11 -11.50
C ILE A 61 -9.20 1.30 -10.64
N PHE A 62 -8.39 1.60 -9.63
CA PHE A 62 -8.38 2.90 -8.98
C PHE A 62 -7.18 3.70 -9.50
N VAL A 63 -7.31 5.02 -9.49
CA VAL A 63 -6.27 5.97 -9.87
C VAL A 63 -6.25 7.09 -8.82
N LEU A 64 -5.10 7.31 -8.21
CA LEU A 64 -4.83 8.45 -7.32
C LEU A 64 -4.09 9.53 -8.11
N LEU A 65 -4.63 10.75 -8.11
CA LEU A 65 -4.00 11.90 -8.75
C LEU A 65 -3.18 12.74 -7.77
N ARG A 66 -2.30 13.59 -8.31
CA ARG A 66 -1.43 14.48 -7.52
C ARG A 66 -2.19 15.48 -6.64
N ASP A 67 -3.40 15.87 -7.03
CA ASP A 67 -4.29 16.72 -6.23
C ASP A 67 -5.07 15.95 -5.15
N GLY A 68 -4.72 14.68 -4.93
CA GLY A 68 -5.33 13.79 -3.93
C GLY A 68 -6.72 13.29 -4.31
N ARG A 69 -7.17 13.48 -5.56
CA ARG A 69 -8.45 12.93 -6.03
C ARG A 69 -8.31 11.46 -6.38
N MET A 70 -9.34 10.69 -6.08
CA MET A 70 -9.41 9.25 -6.37
C MET A 70 -10.50 8.98 -7.40
N PHE A 71 -10.12 8.25 -8.44
CA PHE A 71 -11.02 7.81 -9.50
C PHE A 71 -11.05 6.29 -9.55
N PHE A 72 -12.22 5.74 -9.78
CA PHE A 72 -12.46 4.32 -10.01
C PHE A 72 -13.09 4.16 -11.38
N GLY A 73 -12.62 3.23 -12.20
CA GLY A 73 -13.19 3.04 -13.54
C GLY A 73 -12.58 1.85 -14.25
N VAL A 74 -13.07 1.56 -15.45
CA VAL A 74 -12.53 0.50 -16.30
C VAL A 74 -11.47 1.09 -17.22
N LEU A 75 -10.24 0.59 -17.14
CA LEU A 75 -9.15 1.05 -18.02
C LEU A 75 -9.38 0.52 -19.44
N ARG A 76 -9.49 1.41 -20.44
CA ARG A 76 -9.70 1.02 -21.84
C ARG A 76 -8.44 1.06 -22.67
N THR A 77 -7.64 2.10 -22.50
CA THR A 77 -6.36 2.22 -23.19
C THR A 77 -5.42 3.09 -22.39
N PHE A 78 -4.13 2.93 -22.65
CA PHE A 78 -3.07 3.69 -22.04
C PHE A 78 -1.89 3.79 -23.01
N ASP A 79 -0.91 4.65 -22.69
CA ASP A 79 0.35 4.75 -23.42
C ASP A 79 1.57 4.58 -22.51
N GLN A 80 2.79 4.58 -23.08
CA GLN A 80 4.03 4.43 -22.31
C GLN A 80 4.29 5.56 -21.29
N TYR A 81 3.58 6.70 -21.41
CA TYR A 81 3.65 7.81 -20.48
C TYR A 81 2.60 7.71 -19.36
N ALA A 82 1.84 6.61 -19.32
CA ALA A 82 0.70 6.39 -18.42
C ALA A 82 -0.42 7.43 -18.59
N ASN A 83 -0.61 7.99 -19.79
CA ASN A 83 -1.88 8.65 -20.12
C ASN A 83 -2.96 7.57 -20.19
N LEU A 84 -4.07 7.74 -19.48
CA LEU A 84 -5.11 6.72 -19.30
C LEU A 84 -6.43 7.19 -19.91
N ILE A 85 -7.16 6.27 -20.52
CA ILE A 85 -8.59 6.46 -20.82
C ILE A 85 -9.38 5.48 -19.99
N LEU A 86 -10.22 6.03 -19.11
CA LEU A 86 -11.13 5.29 -18.25
C LEU A 86 -12.56 5.41 -18.77
N GLN A 87 -13.33 4.34 -18.63
CA GLN A 87 -14.77 4.32 -18.86
C GLN A 87 -15.50 4.01 -17.55
N HIS A 88 -16.75 4.47 -17.44
CA HIS A 88 -17.58 4.31 -16.23
C HIS A 88 -16.84 4.84 -15.00
N THR A 89 -16.16 5.97 -15.17
CA THR A 89 -15.35 6.58 -14.14
C THR A 89 -16.24 7.18 -13.06
N VAL A 90 -15.95 6.86 -11.82
CA VAL A 90 -16.55 7.40 -10.61
C VAL A 90 -15.45 8.09 -9.84
N GLU A 91 -15.64 9.35 -9.51
CA GLU A 91 -14.81 10.03 -8.53
C GLU A 91 -15.35 9.74 -7.14
N ARG A 92 -14.47 9.39 -6.20
CA ARG A 92 -14.85 9.08 -4.83
C ARG A 92 -13.99 9.83 -3.83
N ILE A 93 -14.64 10.35 -2.80
CA ILE A 93 -14.01 11.04 -1.67
C ILE A 93 -14.33 10.26 -0.39
N TYR A 94 -13.30 9.84 0.33
CA TYR A 94 -13.44 9.20 1.65
C TYR A 94 -13.26 10.24 2.77
N ILE A 95 -14.15 10.18 3.76
CA ILE A 95 -14.10 10.95 5.00
C ILE A 95 -13.98 9.95 6.15
N GLU A 96 -12.78 9.40 6.32
CA GLU A 96 -12.52 8.31 7.26
C GLU A 96 -12.88 8.66 8.71
N ARG A 97 -12.61 9.91 9.13
CA ARG A 97 -12.88 10.39 10.49
C ARG A 97 -14.36 10.34 10.88
N GLU A 98 -15.25 10.49 9.90
CA GLU A 98 -16.70 10.47 10.10
C GLU A 98 -17.34 9.19 9.55
N ASN A 99 -16.53 8.23 9.07
CA ASN A 99 -17.00 7.01 8.44
C ASN A 99 -18.00 7.29 7.28
N LYS A 100 -17.72 8.31 6.48
CA LYS A 100 -18.55 8.79 5.37
C LYS A 100 -17.81 8.74 4.03
N TYR A 101 -18.54 8.69 2.93
CA TYR A 101 -17.97 8.83 1.58
C TYR A 101 -18.95 9.51 0.62
N GLY A 102 -18.42 10.14 -0.43
CA GLY A 102 -19.19 10.74 -1.52
C GLY A 102 -18.72 10.27 -2.88
N GLU A 103 -19.63 10.14 -3.85
CA GLU A 103 -19.33 9.67 -5.21
C GLU A 103 -19.98 10.55 -6.28
N CYS A 104 -19.28 10.73 -7.40
CA CYS A 104 -19.78 11.43 -8.59
C CYS A 104 -19.39 10.68 -9.87
N ASP A 105 -20.37 10.42 -10.73
CA ASP A 105 -20.13 9.84 -12.04
C ASP A 105 -19.45 10.84 -12.98
N ARG A 106 -18.32 10.43 -13.58
CA ARG A 106 -17.54 11.20 -14.55
C ARG A 106 -17.59 10.62 -15.97
N GLY A 107 -18.11 9.40 -16.14
CA GLY A 107 -18.33 8.79 -17.45
C GLY A 107 -17.04 8.34 -18.13
N VAL A 108 -16.70 8.93 -19.28
CA VAL A 108 -15.42 8.68 -19.96
C VAL A 108 -14.43 9.76 -19.54
N PHE A 109 -13.27 9.34 -19.02
CA PHE A 109 -12.32 10.24 -18.42
C PHE A 109 -10.91 9.98 -18.96
N MET A 110 -10.27 11.01 -19.50
CA MET A 110 -8.88 10.96 -19.97
C MET A 110 -7.98 11.59 -18.92
N VAL A 111 -7.04 10.82 -18.39
CA VAL A 111 -6.07 11.25 -17.38
C VAL A 111 -4.71 11.42 -18.04
N ARG A 112 -4.06 12.55 -17.77
CA ARG A 112 -2.70 12.80 -18.22
C ARG A 112 -1.69 12.18 -17.26
N GLY A 113 -0.70 11.46 -17.78
CA GLY A 113 0.15 10.55 -17.01
C GLY A 113 0.98 11.22 -15.91
N GLU A 114 1.44 12.46 -16.10
CA GLU A 114 2.20 13.17 -15.06
C GLU A 114 1.38 13.53 -13.81
N ASN A 115 0.05 13.49 -13.91
CA ASN A 115 -0.83 13.73 -12.77
C ASN A 115 -1.17 12.45 -12.02
N VAL A 116 -0.80 11.27 -12.53
CA VAL A 116 -1.01 9.98 -11.87
C VAL A 116 0.08 9.79 -10.82
N VAL A 117 -0.33 9.60 -9.57
CA VAL A 117 0.57 9.21 -8.47
C VAL A 117 0.72 7.69 -8.47
N MET A 118 -0.40 6.98 -8.48
CA MET A 118 -0.44 5.53 -8.54
C MET A 118 -1.78 5.05 -9.09
N LEU A 119 -1.77 3.82 -9.60
CA LEU A 119 -2.96 3.10 -10.03
C LEU A 119 -2.84 1.62 -9.63
N GLY A 120 -3.97 0.94 -9.55
CA GLY A 120 -3.99 -0.50 -9.28
C GLY A 120 -5.32 -1.13 -9.61
N GLU A 121 -5.29 -2.42 -9.93
CA GLU A 121 -6.50 -3.22 -10.11
C GLU A 121 -7.29 -3.33 -8.81
N VAL A 122 -8.61 -3.22 -8.92
CA VAL A 122 -9.54 -3.27 -7.80
C VAL A 122 -10.38 -4.54 -7.90
N ASP A 123 -10.36 -5.32 -6.83
CA ASP A 123 -11.31 -6.41 -6.62
C ASP A 123 -12.65 -5.84 -6.13
N ILE A 124 -13.68 -5.94 -6.95
CA ILE A 124 -14.99 -5.31 -6.74
C ILE A 124 -15.62 -5.81 -5.44
N ASP A 125 -15.54 -7.11 -5.17
CA ASP A 125 -16.20 -7.73 -4.02
C ASP A 125 -15.57 -7.27 -2.70
N LYS A 126 -14.24 -7.10 -2.70
CA LYS A 126 -13.50 -6.62 -1.52
C LYS A 126 -13.66 -5.12 -1.31
N GLU A 127 -13.87 -4.35 -2.36
CA GLU A 127 -14.04 -2.90 -2.30
C GLU A 127 -15.43 -2.51 -1.78
N ASP A 128 -16.47 -3.25 -2.17
CA ASP A 128 -17.85 -2.97 -1.74
C ASP A 128 -18.08 -3.24 -0.24
N ALA A 129 -17.35 -4.19 0.36
CA ALA A 129 -17.59 -4.59 1.75
C ALA A 129 -17.32 -3.46 2.78
N PRO A 130 -16.19 -2.74 2.74
CA PRO A 130 -15.98 -1.55 3.58
C PRO A 130 -17.02 -0.45 3.35
N LEU A 131 -17.39 -0.19 2.10
CA LEU A 131 -18.35 0.88 1.75
C LEU A 131 -19.73 0.67 2.37
N ARG A 132 -20.17 -0.58 2.54
CA ARG A 132 -21.46 -0.91 3.20
C ARG A 132 -21.53 -0.46 4.65
N SER A 133 -20.38 -0.32 5.31
CA SER A 133 -20.30 0.15 6.69
C SER A 133 -20.20 1.67 6.81
N MET A 134 -19.99 2.37 5.69
CA MET A 134 -19.84 3.83 5.63
C MET A 134 -21.16 4.51 5.21
N GLU A 135 -21.39 5.72 5.69
CA GLU A 135 -22.53 6.54 5.28
C GLU A 135 -22.22 7.26 3.96
N ARG A 136 -23.10 7.11 2.96
CA ARG A 136 -22.98 7.85 1.68
C ARG A 136 -23.60 9.24 1.82
N VAL A 137 -22.79 10.26 1.61
CA VAL A 137 -23.22 11.68 1.62
C VAL A 137 -23.27 12.25 0.19
N PRO A 138 -24.00 13.37 -0.03
CA PRO A 138 -23.95 14.09 -1.29
C PRO A 138 -22.52 14.47 -1.67
N PHE A 139 -22.18 14.36 -2.96
CA PHE A 139 -20.81 14.64 -3.42
C PHE A 139 -20.36 16.07 -3.11
N GLU A 140 -21.26 17.06 -3.21
CA GLU A 140 -20.97 18.46 -2.88
C GLU A 140 -20.53 18.65 -1.41
N GLU A 141 -21.13 17.90 -0.48
CA GLU A 141 -20.75 17.92 0.93
C GLU A 141 -19.34 17.34 1.12
N ALA A 142 -19.06 16.19 0.50
CA ALA A 142 -17.75 15.56 0.56
C ALA A 142 -16.64 16.40 -0.11
N GLU A 143 -16.97 17.06 -1.22
CA GLU A 143 -16.07 17.97 -1.93
C GLU A 143 -15.72 19.18 -1.06
N SER A 144 -16.73 19.80 -0.42
CA SER A 144 -16.52 20.91 0.52
C SER A 144 -15.63 20.49 1.70
N TYR A 145 -15.88 19.30 2.27
CA TYR A 145 -15.04 18.74 3.32
C TYR A 145 -13.58 18.58 2.87
N LYS A 146 -13.35 17.98 1.70
CA LYS A 146 -12.01 17.79 1.13
C LYS A 146 -11.31 19.13 0.89
N GLN A 147 -11.98 20.10 0.28
CA GLN A 147 -11.41 21.43 0.01
C GLN A 147 -10.96 22.13 1.29
N ASN A 148 -11.78 22.11 2.34
CA ASN A 148 -11.44 22.69 3.64
C ASN A 148 -10.25 21.97 4.28
N ALA A 149 -10.21 20.63 4.21
CA ALA A 149 -9.10 19.83 4.74
C ALA A 149 -7.78 20.10 4.00
N ASP A 150 -7.83 20.18 2.67
CA ASP A 150 -6.66 20.45 1.83
C ASP A 150 -6.13 21.88 2.04
N GLU A 151 -7.03 22.86 2.20
CA GLU A 151 -6.63 24.24 2.51
C GLU A 151 -5.95 24.32 3.90
N LEU A 152 -6.47 23.59 4.89
CA LEU A 152 -5.88 23.53 6.22
C LEU A 152 -4.48 22.91 6.16
N LYS A 153 -4.33 21.74 5.52
CA LYS A 153 -3.04 21.07 5.30
C LYS A 153 -2.04 21.99 4.60
N PHE A 154 -2.50 22.71 3.57
CA PHE A 154 -1.67 23.66 2.83
C PHE A 154 -1.13 24.78 3.73
N LYS A 155 -1.99 25.39 4.55
CA LYS A 155 -1.60 26.45 5.51
C LYS A 155 -0.61 25.91 6.55
N GLU A 156 -0.89 24.74 7.12
CA GLU A 156 -0.04 24.10 8.13
C GLU A 156 1.34 23.76 7.59
N ASN A 157 1.41 23.11 6.43
CA ASN A 157 2.68 22.74 5.79
C ASN A 157 3.49 23.97 5.37
N THR A 158 2.83 25.01 4.85
CA THR A 158 3.50 26.27 4.51
C THR A 158 4.08 26.96 5.75
N ALA A 159 3.32 27.00 6.86
CA ALA A 159 3.80 27.60 8.11
C ALA A 159 4.94 26.79 8.72
N LYS A 160 4.83 25.45 8.71
CA LYS A 160 5.88 24.53 9.16
C LYS A 160 7.15 24.71 8.34
N GLY A 161 7.04 24.80 7.02
CA GLY A 161 8.19 25.01 6.13
C GLY A 161 8.94 26.31 6.41
N LYS A 162 8.20 27.41 6.67
CA LYS A 162 8.83 28.69 7.09
C LYS A 162 9.60 28.57 8.39
N ARG A 163 9.07 27.83 9.38
CA ARG A 163 9.76 27.60 10.67
C ARG A 163 11.01 26.74 10.51
N LEU A 164 10.92 25.69 9.70
CA LEU A 164 12.04 24.78 9.45
C LEU A 164 13.15 25.45 8.64
N ALA A 165 12.80 26.31 7.68
CA ALA A 165 13.77 27.11 6.92
C ALA A 165 14.63 28.01 7.83
N GLN A 166 14.06 28.55 8.92
CA GLN A 166 14.82 29.33 9.92
C GLN A 166 15.87 28.47 10.66
N LEU A 167 15.69 27.16 10.69
CA LEU A 167 16.63 26.19 11.27
C LEU A 167 17.61 25.62 10.24
N GLY A 168 17.58 26.10 8.99
CA GLY A 168 18.40 25.60 7.90
C GLY A 168 17.89 24.30 7.27
N LEU A 169 16.65 23.88 7.56
CA LEU A 169 16.02 22.69 7.00
C LEU A 169 15.15 23.07 5.80
N SER A 170 15.31 22.39 4.67
CA SER A 170 14.47 22.56 3.48
C SER A 170 13.21 21.69 3.57
N THR A 171 12.09 22.24 3.12
CA THR A 171 10.83 21.51 2.94
C THR A 171 10.23 21.92 1.60
N ASP A 172 10.25 21.01 0.63
CA ASP A 172 9.64 21.24 -0.68
C ASP A 172 8.18 20.80 -0.63
N PHE A 173 7.27 21.76 -0.49
CA PHE A 173 5.84 21.53 -0.47
C PHE A 173 5.17 22.36 -1.57
N ASN A 174 4.52 21.67 -2.51
CA ASN A 174 3.83 22.30 -3.63
C ASN A 174 2.32 22.22 -3.43
N LYS A 175 1.60 23.27 -3.82
CA LYS A 175 0.12 23.27 -3.79
C LYS A 175 -0.51 22.19 -4.67
N GLY A 176 0.21 21.73 -5.71
CA GLY A 176 -0.26 20.69 -6.62
C GLY A 176 0.02 19.26 -6.15
N ASP A 177 0.71 19.07 -5.02
CA ASP A 177 1.04 17.77 -4.42
C ASP A 177 0.27 17.61 -3.10
N LEU A 178 -1.02 17.26 -3.20
CA LEU A 178 -1.95 17.13 -2.07
C LEU A 178 -2.36 15.67 -1.76
N TYR A 179 -1.72 14.71 -2.43
CA TYR A 179 -1.92 13.27 -2.22
C TYR A 179 -1.40 12.78 -0.85
#